data_AF-A0A7V1IDN2-F1
#
_entry.id   AF-A0A7V1IDN2-F1
#
_cell.length_a   1.000
_cell.length_b   1.000
_cell.length_c   1.000
_cell.angle_alpha   90.00
_cell.angle_beta   90.00
_cell.angle_gamma   90.00
#
_symmetry.space_group_name_H-M   'P 1'
#
loop_
_entity.id
_entity.type
_entity.pdbx_description
1 polymer ?
#
loop_
_entity_poly.entity_id
_entity_poly.type
_entity_poly.pdbx_seq_one_letter_code
_entity_poly.pdbx_strand_id
1 'polypeptide(L)'
;MLQGFFIHLDLATALQVVALGFIGGVLSGFIGSGGAFFMTPGMMNLGVPGVLAVGSNITHKFGKAMIGQKAHGEMGHVDKKLGLFMLVGSFIGIRVAVWINTSLLGLEGDGHGAGGSAASDLYISIV
;
A
#
# COMPACT_ATOMS: atom_id res chain seq x y z
N MET A 1 -2.77 29.41 -2.22
CA MET A 1 -3.51 28.17 -2.56
C MET A 1 -2.82 26.88 -2.06
N LEU A 2 -2.03 26.92 -0.98
CA LEU A 2 -1.29 25.73 -0.47
C LEU A 2 -1.63 25.35 1.00
N GLN A 3 -2.56 26.06 1.65
CA GLN A 3 -2.81 25.89 3.09
C GLN A 3 -3.74 24.72 3.47
N GLY A 4 -4.32 24.00 2.48
CA GLY A 4 -5.22 22.87 2.73
C GLY A 4 -4.57 21.49 2.73
N PHE A 5 -3.27 21.39 2.40
CA PHE A 5 -2.54 20.11 2.26
C PHE A 5 -1.57 19.81 3.41
N PHE A 6 -1.42 20.74 4.36
CA PHE A 6 -0.53 20.56 5.51
C PHE A 6 -1.35 20.21 6.74
N ILE A 7 -1.06 19.06 7.34
CA ILE A 7 -1.55 18.73 8.68
C ILE A 7 -0.91 19.73 9.64
N HIS A 8 -1.73 20.55 10.30
CA HIS A 8 -1.27 21.37 11.41
C HIS A 8 -0.82 20.44 12.54
N LEU A 9 0.50 20.33 12.68
CA LEU A 9 1.19 19.60 13.75
C LEU A 9 1.08 20.42 15.04
N ASP A 10 -0.11 20.40 15.63
CA ASP A 10 -0.28 20.70 17.03
C ASP A 10 0.20 19.50 17.87
N LEU A 11 0.52 19.73 19.15
CA LEU A 11 1.00 18.68 20.06
C LEU A 11 0.02 17.50 20.12
N ALA A 12 -1.29 17.79 20.02
CA ALA A 12 -2.34 16.78 19.98
C ALA A 12 -2.30 15.91 18.71
N THR A 13 -2.13 16.51 17.54
CA THR A 13 -2.06 15.79 16.25
C THR A 13 -0.78 14.97 16.17
N ALA A 14 0.34 15.50 16.68
CA ALA A 14 1.60 14.78 16.77
C ALA A 14 1.48 13.53 17.65
N LEU A 15 0.84 13.66 18.83
CA LEU A 15 0.58 12.53 19.73
C LEU A 15 -0.31 11.46 19.07
N GLN A 16 -1.35 11.88 18.34
CA GLN A 16 -2.23 10.96 17.61
C GLN A 16 -1.47 10.17 16.52
N VAL A 17 -0.61 10.83 15.75
CA VAL A 17 0.21 10.17 14.73
C VAL A 17 1.18 9.17 15.37
N VAL A 18 1.81 9.54 16.49
CA VAL A 18 2.69 8.64 17.25
C VAL A 18 1.91 7.45 17.81
N ALA A 19 0.74 7.65 18.39
CA ALA A 19 -0.11 6.58 18.90
C ALA A 19 -0.59 5.65 17.78
N LEU A 20 -1.01 6.20 16.65
CA LEU A 20 -1.37 5.43 15.45
C LEU A 20 -0.19 4.61 14.92
N GLY A 21 1.00 5.21 14.85
CA GLY A 21 2.23 4.54 14.46
C GLY A 21 2.64 3.43 15.43
N PHE A 22 2.48 3.67 16.74
CA PHE A 22 2.80 2.70 17.79
C PHE A 22 1.84 1.51 17.77
N ILE A 23 0.53 1.75 17.80
CA ILE A 23 -0.48 0.69 17.75
C ILE A 23 -0.37 -0.08 16.43
N GLY A 24 -0.25 0.65 15.32
CA GLY A 24 -0.04 0.07 14.00
C GLY A 24 1.22 -0.80 13.94
N GLY A 25 2.32 -0.34 14.54
CA GLY A 25 3.60 -1.05 14.61
C GLY A 25 3.56 -2.29 15.51
N VAL A 26 2.93 -2.21 16.67
CA VAL A 26 2.77 -3.34 17.59
C VAL A 26 1.90 -4.42 16.97
N LEU A 27 0.71 -4.06 16.46
CA LEU A 27 -0.19 -5.00 15.78
C LEU A 27 0.44 -5.57 14.51
N SER A 28 1.18 -4.76 13.77
CA SER A 28 2.00 -5.19 12.62
C SER A 28 2.99 -6.28 13.00
N GLY A 29 3.72 -6.07 14.09
CA GLY A 29 4.76 -6.98 14.57
C GLY A 29 4.20 -8.33 14.97
N PHE A 30 3.08 -8.33 15.70
CA PHE A 30 2.43 -9.57 16.16
C PHE A 30 1.75 -10.35 15.03
N ILE A 31 1.03 -9.68 14.14
CA ILE A 31 0.31 -10.35 13.04
C ILE A 31 1.29 -10.81 11.94
N GLY A 32 2.52 -10.26 11.92
CA GLY A 32 3.51 -10.57 10.89
C GLY A 32 3.13 -10.07 9.49
N SER A 33 1.98 -9.42 9.34
CA SER A 33 1.48 -8.91 8.06
C SER A 33 2.10 -7.57 7.65
N GLY A 34 2.95 -6.97 8.49
CA GLY A 34 3.64 -5.72 8.17
C GLY A 34 2.78 -4.45 8.29
N GLY A 35 1.70 -4.47 9.09
CA GLY A 35 1.02 -3.26 9.59
C GLY A 35 0.06 -2.59 8.62
N ALA A 36 0.07 -3.04 7.37
CA ALA A 36 -0.70 -2.41 6.30
C ALA A 36 -2.20 -2.33 6.56
N PHE A 37 -2.75 -3.33 7.24
CA PHE A 37 -4.17 -3.42 7.52
C PHE A 37 -4.65 -2.23 8.37
N PHE A 38 -3.81 -1.70 9.26
CA PHE A 38 -4.12 -0.54 10.08
C PHE A 38 -3.62 0.77 9.46
N MET A 39 -2.46 0.74 8.79
CA MET A 39 -1.85 1.93 8.19
C MET A 39 -2.71 2.54 7.07
N THR A 40 -3.28 1.71 6.19
CA THR A 40 -4.13 2.18 5.09
C THR A 40 -5.37 2.94 5.58
N PRO A 41 -6.23 2.38 6.46
CA PRO A 41 -7.38 3.12 6.98
C PRO A 41 -6.96 4.29 7.87
N GLY A 42 -5.83 4.20 8.59
CA GLY A 42 -5.26 5.32 9.34
C GLY A 42 -4.91 6.51 8.45
N MET A 43 -4.23 6.28 7.33
CA MET A 43 -3.92 7.33 6.34
C MET A 43 -5.17 7.87 5.65
N MET A 44 -6.15 7.01 5.35
CA MET A 44 -7.43 7.44 4.79
C MET A 44 -8.22 8.34 5.75
N ASN A 45 -8.20 8.04 7.07
CA ASN A 45 -8.80 8.91 8.09
C ASN A 45 -8.09 10.27 8.21
N LEU A 46 -6.80 10.33 7.88
CA LEU A 46 -6.04 11.58 7.83
C LEU A 46 -6.26 12.35 6.51
N GLY A 47 -7.15 11.90 5.63
CA GLY A 47 -7.52 12.58 4.38
C GLY A 47 -6.68 12.19 3.17
N VAL A 48 -5.80 11.18 3.28
CA VAL A 48 -5.00 10.69 2.13
C VAL A 48 -5.91 9.88 1.18
N PRO A 49 -5.89 10.16 -0.14
CA PRO A 49 -6.63 9.37 -1.13
C PRO A 49 -6.29 7.87 -1.01
N GLY A 50 -7.33 7.02 -1.03
CA GLY A 50 -7.17 5.57 -0.79
C GLY A 50 -6.17 4.88 -1.73
N VAL A 51 -6.11 5.30 -3.00
CA VAL A 51 -5.14 4.76 -3.98
C VAL A 51 -3.70 5.06 -3.56
N LEU A 52 -3.43 6.29 -3.09
CA LEU A 52 -2.10 6.70 -2.63
C LEU A 52 -1.73 6.02 -1.31
N ALA A 53 -2.69 5.89 -0.40
CA ALA A 53 -2.52 5.18 0.88
C ALA A 53 -2.15 3.70 0.66
N VAL A 54 -2.86 3.00 -0.23
CA VAL A 54 -2.59 1.59 -0.56
C VAL A 54 -1.24 1.45 -1.30
N GLY A 55 -0.98 2.29 -2.30
CA GLY A 55 0.26 2.24 -3.09
C GLY A 55 1.53 2.46 -2.26
N SER A 56 1.51 3.46 -1.38
CA SER A 56 2.63 3.77 -0.47
C SER A 56 2.95 2.59 0.45
N ASN A 57 1.91 1.96 0.96
CA ASN A 57 2.00 0.86 1.90
C ASN A 57 2.53 -0.44 1.25
N ILE A 58 2.12 -0.73 0.01
CA ILE A 58 2.67 -1.85 -0.79
C ILE A 58 4.17 -1.64 -1.02
N THR A 59 4.58 -0.43 -1.37
CA THR A 59 6.00 -0.09 -1.61
C THR A 59 6.85 -0.30 -0.35
N HIS A 60 6.36 0.15 0.81
CA HIS A 60 7.02 -0.07 2.11
C HIS A 60 7.17 -1.56 2.46
N LYS A 61 6.18 -2.40 2.11
CA LYS A 61 6.26 -3.85 2.31
C LYS A 61 7.19 -4.54 1.34
N PHE A 62 7.19 -4.10 0.08
CA PHE A 62 7.99 -4.69 -0.97
C PHE A 62 9.49 -4.66 -0.66
N GLY A 63 10.01 -3.52 -0.16
CA GLY A 63 11.42 -3.42 0.21
C GLY A 63 11.84 -4.42 1.29
N LYS A 64 11.03 -4.56 2.34
CA LYS A 64 11.29 -5.54 3.43
C LYS A 64 11.20 -6.98 2.92
N ALA A 65 10.22 -7.27 2.07
CA ALA A 65 10.08 -8.59 1.46
C ALA A 65 11.28 -8.94 0.58
N MET A 66 11.78 -8.01 -0.25
CA MET A 66 12.92 -8.25 -1.12
C MET A 66 14.19 -8.59 -0.32
N ILE A 67 14.49 -7.84 0.74
CA ILE A 67 15.64 -8.11 1.60
C ILE A 67 15.47 -9.45 2.34
N GLY A 68 14.27 -9.74 2.86
CA GLY A 68 13.97 -11.02 3.51
C GLY A 68 14.09 -12.21 2.56
N GLN A 69 13.62 -12.09 1.33
CA GLN A 69 13.77 -13.11 0.29
C GLN A 69 15.23 -13.35 -0.06
N LYS A 70 16.05 -12.28 -0.15
CA LYS A 70 17.49 -12.42 -0.39
C LYS A 70 18.17 -13.15 0.77
N ALA A 71 17.95 -12.70 2.00
CA ALA A 71 18.55 -13.29 3.20
C ALA A 71 18.16 -14.78 3.37
N HIS A 72 16.88 -15.12 3.20
CA HIS A 72 16.43 -16.50 3.22
C HIS A 72 16.89 -17.32 2.01
N GLY A 73 17.10 -16.67 0.87
CA GLY A 73 17.64 -17.29 -0.33
C GLY A 73 19.09 -17.73 -0.17
N GLU A 74 19.90 -16.93 0.53
CA GLU A 74 21.29 -17.28 0.88
C GLU A 74 21.34 -18.47 1.88
N MET A 75 20.30 -18.66 2.69
CA MET A 75 20.14 -19.80 3.59
C MET A 75 19.56 -21.06 2.92
N GLY A 76 19.28 -21.03 1.61
CA GLY A 76 18.78 -22.19 0.86
C GLY A 76 17.32 -22.58 1.13
N HIS A 77 16.58 -21.77 1.90
CA HIS A 77 15.17 -22.05 2.28
C HIS A 77 14.13 -21.50 1.29
N VAL A 78 14.56 -20.90 0.17
CA VAL A 78 13.65 -20.29 -0.82
C VAL A 78 13.41 -21.22 -1.99
N ASP A 79 12.18 -21.73 -2.10
CA ASP A 79 11.71 -22.48 -3.27
C ASP A 79 11.29 -21.51 -4.38
N LYS A 80 12.15 -21.37 -5.40
CA LYS A 80 11.89 -20.53 -6.57
C LYS A 80 10.71 -21.02 -7.41
N LYS A 81 10.45 -22.33 -7.42
CA LYS A 81 9.33 -22.93 -8.16
C LYS A 81 8.00 -22.54 -7.51
N LEU A 82 7.93 -22.62 -6.18
CA LEU A 82 6.77 -22.15 -5.43
C LEU A 82 6.55 -20.65 -5.61
N GLY A 83 7.62 -19.84 -5.56
CA GLY A 83 7.54 -18.41 -5.81
C GLY A 83 6.96 -18.07 -7.18
N LEU A 84 7.32 -18.82 -8.23
CA LEU A 84 6.75 -18.65 -9.57
C LEU A 84 5.25 -18.96 -9.61
N PHE A 85 4.82 -20.06 -8.98
CA PHE A 85 3.39 -20.38 -8.88
C PHE A 85 2.61 -19.30 -8.12
N MET A 86 3.17 -18.76 -7.04
CA MET A 86 2.55 -17.65 -6.31
C MET A 86 2.44 -16.38 -7.16
N LEU A 87 3.44 -16.08 -8.00
CA LEU A 87 3.41 -14.93 -8.90
C LEU A 87 2.29 -15.08 -9.94
N VAL A 88 2.21 -16.23 -10.60
CA VAL A 88 1.16 -16.52 -11.59
C VAL A 88 -0.23 -16.49 -10.95
N GLY A 89 -0.40 -17.15 -9.79
CA GLY A 89 -1.64 -17.12 -9.02
C GLY A 89 -2.05 -15.70 -8.60
N SER A 90 -1.09 -14.88 -8.18
CA SER A 90 -1.33 -13.47 -7.83
C SER A 90 -1.77 -12.66 -9.05
N PHE A 91 -1.13 -12.85 -10.20
CA PHE A 91 -1.49 -12.15 -11.43
C PHE A 91 -2.92 -12.47 -11.86
N ILE A 92 -3.29 -13.75 -11.86
CA ILE A 92 -4.65 -14.20 -12.18
C ILE A 92 -5.64 -13.66 -11.15
N GLY A 93 -5.32 -13.76 -9.85
CA GLY A 93 -6.15 -13.27 -8.77
C GLY A 93 -6.43 -11.76 -8.86
N ILE A 94 -5.42 -10.95 -9.20
CA ILE A 94 -5.59 -9.50 -9.43
C ILE A 94 -6.55 -9.25 -10.60
N ARG A 95 -6.39 -9.98 -11.72
CA ARG A 95 -7.29 -9.81 -12.87
C ARG A 95 -8.73 -10.21 -12.55
N VAL A 96 -8.94 -11.30 -11.82
CA VAL A 96 -10.26 -11.71 -11.36
C VAL A 96 -10.85 -10.67 -10.40
N ALA A 97 -10.06 -10.16 -9.45
CA ALA A 97 -10.52 -9.13 -8.52
C ALA A 97 -10.97 -7.85 -9.23
N VAL A 98 -10.20 -7.38 -10.21
CA VAL A 98 -10.57 -6.23 -11.06
C VAL A 98 -11.87 -6.53 -11.81
N TRP A 99 -11.97 -7.70 -12.45
CA TRP A 99 -13.16 -8.10 -13.20
C TRP A 99 -14.42 -8.15 -12.32
N ILE A 100 -14.32 -8.70 -11.11
CA ILE A 100 -15.43 -8.71 -10.14
C ILE A 100 -15.82 -7.28 -9.75
N ASN A 101 -14.85 -6.43 -9.42
CA ASN A 101 -15.10 -5.07 -8.99
C ASN A 101 -15.80 -4.24 -10.07
N THR A 102 -15.38 -4.38 -11.34
CA THR A 102 -16.02 -3.69 -12.47
C THR A 102 -17.41 -4.25 -12.78
N SER A 103 -17.62 -5.56 -12.64
CA SER A 103 -18.91 -6.20 -12.95
C SER A 103 -19.99 -5.92 -11.90
N LEU A 104 -19.61 -5.82 -10.62
CA LEU A 104 -20.57 -5.59 -9.52
C LEU A 104 -20.91 -4.12 -9.28
N LEU A 105 -19.94 -3.21 -9.44
CA LEU A 105 -20.14 -1.78 -9.13
C LEU A 105 -20.68 -0.97 -10.31
N GLY A 106 -20.83 -1.56 -11.51
CA GLY A 106 -21.45 -0.90 -12.67
C GLY A 106 -20.75 0.38 -13.13
N LEU A 107 -19.53 0.64 -12.66
CA LEU A 107 -18.73 1.75 -13.11
C LEU A 107 -18.14 1.40 -14.49
N GLU A 108 -18.91 1.72 -15.52
CA GLU A 108 -18.39 2.03 -16.85
C GLU A 108 -17.52 3.27 -16.70
N GLY A 109 -16.26 3.06 -16.30
CA GLY A 109 -15.34 4.11 -15.93
C GLY A 109 -13.94 3.71 -16.34
N ASP A 110 -13.74 3.69 -17.66
CA ASP A 110 -12.49 3.62 -18.39
C ASP A 110 -11.54 2.45 -18.06
N GLY A 111 -10.97 1.86 -19.10
CA GLY A 111 -9.91 0.84 -19.01
C GLY A 111 -8.59 1.31 -18.36
N HIS A 112 -8.63 2.32 -17.51
CA HIS A 112 -7.55 2.81 -16.66
C HIS A 112 -7.82 2.38 -15.22
N GLY A 113 -7.51 1.12 -14.89
CA GLY A 113 -7.30 0.78 -13.48
C GLY A 113 -6.24 1.72 -12.89
N ALA A 114 -6.66 2.71 -12.11
CA ALA A 114 -5.86 3.58 -11.25
C ALA A 114 -4.46 3.97 -11.79
N GLY A 115 -4.36 4.30 -13.09
CA GLY A 115 -3.07 4.44 -13.79
C GLY A 115 -2.97 5.59 -14.80
N GLY A 116 -3.96 6.49 -14.88
CA GLY A 116 -4.00 7.53 -15.93
C GLY A 116 -3.86 9.00 -15.48
N SER A 117 -3.81 9.30 -14.17
CA SER A 117 -3.62 10.69 -13.72
C SER A 117 -2.96 10.77 -12.34
N ALA A 118 -3.47 10.05 -11.34
CA ALA A 118 -2.94 10.17 -9.97
C ALA A 118 -1.47 9.70 -9.78
N ALA A 119 -0.98 8.78 -10.61
CA ALA A 119 0.41 8.30 -10.60
C ALA A 119 1.31 9.08 -11.57
N SER A 120 0.76 9.58 -12.69
CA SER A 120 1.49 10.40 -13.66
C SER A 120 1.72 11.84 -13.17
N ASP A 121 0.82 12.35 -12.30
CA ASP A 121 0.88 13.74 -11.81
C ASP A 121 1.83 13.93 -10.60
N LEU A 122 2.47 12.87 -10.09
CA LEU A 122 3.20 12.91 -8.82
C LEU A 122 4.73 13.07 -8.90
N TYR A 123 5.35 13.36 -10.06
CA TYR A 123 6.83 13.52 -10.07
C TYR A 123 7.43 14.60 -10.98
N ILE A 124 6.64 15.45 -11.63
CA ILE A 124 7.19 16.59 -12.37
C ILE A 124 6.30 17.83 -12.22
N SER A 125 6.38 18.45 -11.06
CA SER A 125 6.21 19.90 -10.95
C SER A 125 7.42 20.46 -10.19
N ILE A 126 8.59 20.40 -10.83
CA ILE A 126 9.64 21.38 -10.56
C ILE A 126 9.14 22.68 -11.19
N VAL A 127 8.50 23.50 -10.35
CA VAL A 127 8.50 24.95 -10.38
C VAL A 127 8.28 25.41 -8.94
#